data_AF-A0A3M2CES0-F1
#
_entry.id   AF-A0A3M2CES0-F1
#
_cell.length_a   1.000
_cell.length_b   1.000
_cell.length_c   1.000
_cell.angle_alpha   90.00
_cell.angle_beta   90.00
_cell.angle_gamma   90.00
#
_symmetry.space_group_name_H-M   'P 1'
#
loop_
_entity.id
_entity.type
_entity.pdbx_description
1 polymer ?
#
loop_
_entity_poly.entity_id
_entity_poly.type
_entity_poly.pdbx_seq_one_letter_code
_entity_poly.pdbx_strand_id
1 'polypeptide(L)'
;MTEKSGYFWFFRPGNVELMTKLLDGRLNNGHFWFFYGALSNVEYQLSLKDRLTGASRTYVNEASTFASVGDVKAFPAPLDGQGVLAEELELSTEKPFGLVRNDVGIDLGTPATPCAAGGDSLCLLDGRFKVSVEWRTSKGDSGIGRPLQLTRDTGAFYFFRSDNVELLLKILDGRAANGHFWVFYGSLSNVEFTIRVTDNETGAVRAYHNAPGNFASAGDVEAF
;
A
#
# COMPACT_ATOMS: atom_id res chain seq x y z
N MET A 1 10.27 3.77 -6.62
CA MET A 1 9.07 4.59 -6.88
C MET A 1 9.18 5.22 -8.25
N THR A 2 8.07 5.57 -8.88
CA THR A 2 8.01 6.31 -10.16
C THR A 2 7.47 7.72 -9.91
N GLU A 3 7.50 8.58 -10.94
CA GLU A 3 6.86 9.91 -10.96
C GLU A 3 5.33 9.91 -10.80
N LYS A 4 4.70 8.73 -10.65
CA LYS A 4 3.24 8.54 -10.59
C LYS A 4 2.78 8.01 -9.25
N SER A 5 3.68 7.83 -8.28
CA SER A 5 3.36 7.20 -7.00
C SER A 5 4.29 7.68 -5.90
N GLY A 6 3.70 8.10 -4.78
CA GLY A 6 4.40 8.49 -3.55
C GLY A 6 4.02 7.56 -2.39
N TYR A 7 4.77 7.65 -1.29
CA TYR A 7 4.36 7.04 -0.02
C TYR A 7 4.67 7.97 1.15
N PHE A 8 3.87 7.83 2.21
CA PHE A 8 4.01 8.55 3.46
C PHE A 8 4.31 7.57 4.59
N TRP A 9 5.07 8.05 5.57
CA TRP A 9 5.29 7.37 6.84
C TRP A 9 4.62 8.13 7.97
N PHE A 10 4.02 7.43 8.93
CA PHE A 10 3.49 8.06 10.15
C PHE A 10 4.40 7.74 11.34
N PHE A 11 4.42 8.64 12.32
CA PHE A 11 5.14 8.55 13.60
C PHE A 11 6.69 8.54 13.55
N ARG A 12 7.30 7.86 12.58
CA ARG A 12 8.77 7.81 12.41
C ARG A 12 9.17 7.61 10.94
N PRO A 13 10.31 8.17 10.47
CA PRO A 13 10.82 7.93 9.12
C PRO A 13 10.94 6.45 8.79
N GLY A 14 10.60 6.09 7.55
CA GLY A 14 10.65 4.71 7.06
C GLY A 14 9.50 3.81 7.52
N ASN A 15 8.68 4.22 8.49
CA ASN A 15 7.47 3.49 8.87
C ASN A 15 6.33 3.79 7.88
N VAL A 16 6.40 3.21 6.68
CA VAL A 16 5.40 3.41 5.62
C VAL A 16 4.01 3.03 6.12
N GLU A 17 3.04 3.93 5.92
CA GLU A 17 1.64 3.76 6.34
C GLU A 17 0.61 4.11 5.26
N LEU A 18 0.99 4.84 4.21
CA LEU A 18 0.09 5.21 3.12
C LEU A 18 0.86 5.30 1.80
N MET A 19 0.27 4.81 0.72
CA MET A 19 0.80 4.99 -0.64
C MET A 19 -0.25 5.66 -1.52
N THR A 20 0.20 6.58 -2.37
CA THR A 20 -0.61 7.28 -3.37
C THR A 20 -0.21 6.88 -4.77
N LYS A 21 -1.12 7.06 -5.74
CA LYS A 21 -0.76 7.22 -7.15
C LYS A 21 -1.64 8.23 -7.86
N LEU A 22 -1.04 8.90 -8.84
CA LEU A 22 -1.66 9.88 -9.71
C LEU A 22 -1.49 9.41 -11.16
N LEU A 23 -2.59 9.21 -11.87
CA LEU A 23 -2.60 8.69 -13.25
C LEU A 23 -3.25 9.68 -14.22
N ASP A 24 -2.67 9.80 -15.41
CA ASP A 24 -3.27 10.51 -16.52
C ASP A 24 -4.35 9.64 -17.19
N GLY A 25 -5.60 9.82 -16.76
CA GLY A 25 -6.78 9.19 -17.33
C GLY A 25 -7.51 10.03 -18.38
N ARG A 26 -6.88 11.11 -18.89
CA ARG A 26 -7.58 12.10 -19.73
C ARG A 26 -8.10 11.50 -21.03
N LEU A 27 -7.39 10.53 -21.60
CA LEU A 27 -7.83 9.78 -22.80
C LEU A 27 -9.03 8.85 -22.53
N ASN A 28 -9.31 8.52 -21.27
CA ASN A 28 -10.39 7.61 -20.87
C ASN A 28 -11.67 8.37 -20.50
N ASN A 29 -11.56 9.49 -19.77
CA ASN A 29 -12.72 10.25 -19.31
C ASN A 29 -12.49 11.77 -19.14
N GLY A 30 -11.40 12.31 -19.67
CA GLY A 30 -11.07 13.74 -19.57
C GLY A 30 -10.53 14.21 -18.21
N HIS A 31 -10.17 13.30 -17.29
CA HIS A 31 -9.69 13.64 -15.96
C HIS A 31 -8.35 12.98 -15.60
N PHE A 32 -7.60 13.62 -14.70
CA PHE A 32 -6.57 12.95 -13.92
C PHE A 32 -7.22 12.15 -12.78
N TRP A 33 -6.65 10.99 -12.48
CA TRP A 33 -7.18 10.03 -11.52
C TRP A 33 -6.24 9.91 -10.33
N PHE A 34 -6.79 9.97 -9.12
CA PHE A 34 -6.03 9.86 -7.89
C PHE A 34 -6.45 8.62 -7.09
N PHE A 35 -5.49 7.91 -6.51
CA PHE A 35 -5.75 6.73 -5.70
C PHE A 35 -4.84 6.73 -4.47
N TYR A 36 -5.32 6.17 -3.37
CA TYR A 36 -4.48 5.82 -2.23
C TYR A 36 -4.94 4.54 -1.55
N GLY A 37 -4.02 3.91 -0.81
CA GLY A 37 -4.31 2.82 0.13
C GLY A 37 -3.50 2.98 1.40
N ALA A 38 -4.11 2.67 2.55
CA ALA A 38 -3.55 2.89 3.88
C ALA A 38 -3.32 1.58 4.64
N LEU A 39 -2.24 1.55 5.43
CA LEU A 39 -1.89 0.47 6.36
C LEU A 39 -2.19 0.83 7.82
N SER A 40 -2.76 2.01 8.03
CA SER A 40 -3.08 2.57 9.33
C SER A 40 -4.55 2.97 9.40
N ASN A 41 -5.12 2.91 10.60
CA ASN A 41 -6.49 3.31 10.90
C ASN A 41 -6.57 4.69 11.60
N VAL A 42 -5.50 5.49 11.50
CA VAL A 42 -5.42 6.80 12.17
C VAL A 42 -6.15 7.86 11.36
N GLU A 43 -6.63 8.90 12.06
CA GLU A 43 -7.19 10.09 11.43
C GLU A 43 -6.11 10.85 10.65
N TYR A 44 -6.37 11.18 9.39
CA TYR A 44 -5.49 12.04 8.59
C TYR A 44 -6.26 12.79 7.49
N GLN A 45 -5.72 13.92 7.07
CA GLN A 45 -6.17 14.63 5.88
C GLN A 45 -5.06 14.61 4.82
N LEU A 46 -5.41 14.15 3.62
CA LEU A 46 -4.55 14.16 2.45
C LEU A 46 -5.03 15.22 1.45
N SER A 47 -4.22 16.24 1.22
CA SER A 47 -4.51 17.31 0.28
C SER A 47 -3.62 17.17 -0.96
N LEU A 48 -4.28 17.01 -2.11
CA LEU A 48 -3.67 16.93 -3.43
C LEU A 48 -3.92 18.26 -4.15
N LYS A 49 -2.86 18.87 -4.70
CA LYS A 49 -2.92 20.17 -5.37
C LYS A 49 -2.43 20.09 -6.81
N ASP A 50 -3.24 20.57 -7.74
CA ASP A 50 -2.79 20.90 -9.09
C ASP A 50 -2.03 22.23 -9.04
N ARG A 51 -0.71 22.17 -9.25
CA ARG A 51 0.15 23.36 -9.24
C ARG A 51 0.01 24.25 -10.49
N LEU A 52 -0.61 23.76 -11.56
CA LEU A 52 -0.87 24.54 -12.77
C LEU A 52 -2.12 25.41 -12.62
N THR A 53 -3.24 24.84 -12.18
CA THR A 53 -4.49 25.60 -11.99
C THR A 53 -4.66 26.18 -10.59
N GLY A 54 -3.88 25.70 -9.61
CA GLY A 54 -4.05 26.01 -8.18
C GLY A 54 -5.22 25.26 -7.53
N ALA A 55 -5.96 24.42 -8.26
CA ALA A 55 -7.07 23.64 -7.72
C ALA A 55 -6.59 22.59 -6.71
N SER A 56 -7.40 22.30 -5.69
CA SER A 56 -7.09 21.29 -4.68
C SER A 56 -8.24 20.30 -4.49
N ARG A 57 -7.86 19.07 -4.09
CA ARG A 57 -8.73 18.03 -3.56
C ARG A 57 -8.26 17.67 -2.16
N THR A 58 -9.22 17.34 -1.31
CA THR A 58 -8.98 16.89 0.06
C THR A 58 -9.69 15.57 0.28
N TYR A 59 -8.97 14.60 0.81
CA TYR A 59 -9.47 13.29 1.20
C TYR A 59 -9.22 13.12 2.70
N VAL A 60 -10.26 12.78 3.44
CA VAL A 60 -10.19 12.54 4.90
C VAL A 60 -10.26 11.04 5.13
N ASN A 61 -9.42 10.53 6.02
CA ASN A 61 -9.62 9.25 6.66
C ASN A 61 -10.03 9.48 8.11
N GLU A 62 -11.19 8.96 8.48
CA GLU A 62 -11.74 9.09 9.84
C GLU A 62 -10.97 8.18 10.82
N ALA A 63 -10.90 8.58 12.09
CA ALA A 63 -10.28 7.77 13.13
C ALA A 63 -10.87 6.34 13.19
N SER A 64 -10.01 5.36 13.44
CA SER A 64 -10.31 3.93 13.49
C SER A 64 -10.75 3.28 12.16
N THR A 65 -10.63 3.98 11.03
CA THR A 65 -10.98 3.46 9.69
C THR A 65 -9.73 3.19 8.87
N PHE A 66 -9.64 2.02 8.23
CA PHE A 66 -8.69 1.78 7.14
C PHE A 66 -9.34 2.17 5.81
N ALA A 67 -8.66 2.96 4.98
CA ALA A 67 -9.22 3.44 3.71
C ALA A 67 -8.31 3.20 2.50
N SER A 68 -8.94 2.69 1.43
CA SER A 68 -8.46 2.80 0.05
C SER A 68 -9.48 3.57 -0.77
N VAL A 69 -9.01 4.47 -1.64
CA VAL A 69 -9.87 5.32 -2.48
C VAL A 69 -9.34 5.32 -3.91
N GLY A 70 -10.27 5.38 -4.88
CA GLY A 70 -9.97 5.69 -6.28
C GLY A 70 -10.90 6.77 -6.82
N ASP A 71 -10.39 7.99 -6.93
CA ASP A 71 -11.07 9.14 -7.53
C ASP A 71 -10.66 9.30 -8.99
N VAL A 72 -11.44 8.70 -9.89
CA VAL A 72 -11.26 8.81 -11.35
C VAL A 72 -11.73 10.15 -11.93
N LYS A 73 -12.00 11.16 -11.10
CA LYS A 73 -12.38 12.54 -11.51
C LYS A 73 -11.67 13.61 -10.68
N ALA A 74 -10.51 13.29 -10.10
CA ALA A 74 -9.78 14.16 -9.17
C ALA A 74 -9.61 15.58 -9.72
N PHE A 75 -9.08 15.72 -10.95
CA PHE A 75 -9.06 17.00 -11.67
C PHE A 75 -9.47 16.82 -13.13
N PRO A 76 -10.21 17.78 -13.73
CA PRO A 76 -10.41 17.82 -15.18
C PRO A 76 -9.09 18.11 -15.91
N ALA A 77 -9.00 17.68 -17.17
CA ALA A 77 -7.97 18.17 -18.07
C ALA A 77 -8.12 19.69 -18.30
N PRO A 78 -7.02 20.46 -18.35
CA PRO A 78 -7.04 21.78 -18.96
C PRO A 78 -7.54 21.72 -20.41
N LEU A 79 -8.35 22.70 -20.81
CA LEU A 79 -9.07 22.73 -22.09
C LEU A 79 -8.14 22.78 -23.33
N ASP A 80 -6.86 23.03 -23.13
CA ASP A 80 -5.81 23.16 -24.16
C ASP A 80 -4.90 21.91 -24.30
N GLY A 81 -5.08 20.90 -23.43
CA GLY A 81 -4.29 19.67 -23.45
C GLY A 81 -2.84 19.80 -22.98
N GLN A 82 -2.36 20.97 -22.55
CA GLN A 82 -0.95 21.19 -22.18
C GLN A 82 -0.61 20.88 -20.71
N GLY A 83 -1.61 20.55 -19.89
CA GLY A 83 -1.40 20.32 -18.46
C GLY A 83 -0.50 19.12 -18.14
N VAL A 84 0.58 19.39 -17.39
CA VAL A 84 1.31 18.40 -16.60
C VAL A 84 0.97 18.70 -15.14
N LEU A 85 0.34 17.76 -14.43
CA LEU A 85 0.19 17.89 -12.98
C LEU A 85 1.57 17.70 -12.34
N ALA A 86 2.03 18.69 -11.60
CA ALA A 86 3.16 18.53 -10.70
C ALA A 86 2.63 18.06 -9.34
N GLU A 87 2.98 16.83 -8.96
CA GLU A 87 2.51 16.16 -7.74
C GLU A 87 3.13 16.80 -6.49
N GLU A 88 2.40 17.73 -5.87
CA GLU A 88 2.68 18.22 -4.51
C GLU A 88 1.51 17.74 -3.63
N LEU A 89 1.78 16.66 -2.90
CA LEU A 89 0.86 16.03 -1.95
C LEU A 89 1.26 16.48 -0.54
N GLU A 90 0.40 17.27 0.09
CA GLU A 90 0.54 17.66 1.49
C GLU A 90 -0.34 16.73 2.34
N LEU A 91 0.30 15.94 3.20
CA LEU A 91 -0.39 15.17 4.24
C LEU A 91 -0.33 15.97 5.54
N SER A 92 -1.48 16.28 6.12
CA SER A 92 -1.58 16.91 7.45
C SER A 92 -2.14 15.93 8.49
N THR A 93 -1.46 15.87 9.62
CA THR A 93 -1.83 15.08 10.80
C THR A 93 -1.81 15.99 12.03
N GLU A 94 -2.79 16.89 12.14
CA GLU A 94 -2.85 17.86 13.25
C GLU A 94 -3.29 17.22 14.58
N LYS A 95 -2.36 16.49 15.22
CA LYS A 95 -2.24 16.29 16.68
C LYS A 95 -0.89 15.63 17.01
N PRO A 96 0.03 16.30 17.71
CA PRO A 96 1.32 15.71 18.07
C PRO A 96 1.17 14.77 19.27
N PHE A 97 1.52 13.49 19.10
CA PHE A 97 1.72 12.55 20.21
C PHE A 97 3.17 12.06 20.26
N GLY A 98 3.72 12.03 21.48
CA GLY A 98 5.17 12.00 21.73
C GLY A 98 5.85 10.64 21.52
N LEU A 99 7.16 10.73 21.24
CA LEU A 99 8.05 9.58 21.03
C LEU A 99 8.49 8.93 22.36
N VAL A 100 8.61 7.59 22.36
CA VAL A 100 9.49 6.85 23.26
C VAL A 100 10.22 5.77 22.44
N ARG A 101 11.53 5.60 22.69
CA ARG A 101 12.36 4.48 22.20
C ARG A 101 12.62 3.50 23.34
N ASN A 102 12.91 2.24 23.01
CA ASN A 102 14.06 1.49 23.53
C ASN A 102 14.31 0.23 22.68
N ASP A 103 15.56 -0.25 22.65
CA ASP A 103 16.07 -1.35 21.81
C ASP A 103 16.27 -2.67 22.61
N VAL A 104 16.64 -3.76 21.89
CA VAL A 104 17.59 -4.87 22.26
C VAL A 104 17.08 -6.32 22.00
N GLY A 105 17.94 -7.15 21.37
CA GLY A 105 18.01 -8.63 21.59
C GLY A 105 17.78 -9.56 20.38
N ILE A 106 18.64 -10.58 20.17
CA ILE A 106 18.68 -11.51 19.01
C ILE A 106 18.84 -12.97 19.49
N ASP A 107 18.67 -13.94 18.56
CA ASP A 107 19.32 -15.27 18.49
C ASP A 107 18.54 -16.48 19.09
N LEU A 108 18.25 -17.60 18.39
CA LEU A 108 18.19 -17.91 16.94
C LEU A 108 17.37 -19.22 16.68
N GLY A 109 17.12 -19.62 15.42
CA GLY A 109 16.54 -20.92 15.04
C GLY A 109 17.00 -21.41 13.65
N THR A 110 17.14 -22.73 13.47
CA THR A 110 17.69 -23.34 12.23
C THR A 110 16.83 -23.03 11.00
N PRO A 111 17.40 -22.54 9.88
CA PRO A 111 16.61 -21.96 8.80
C PRO A 111 15.87 -23.02 7.97
N ALA A 112 14.55 -22.88 7.89
CA ALA A 112 13.87 -23.13 6.62
C ALA A 112 14.49 -22.18 5.57
N THR A 113 14.67 -22.64 4.33
CA THR A 113 15.33 -21.85 3.28
C THR A 113 14.73 -20.44 3.23
N PRO A 114 15.50 -19.37 3.53
CA PRO A 114 14.97 -18.02 3.55
C PRO A 114 14.29 -17.71 2.23
N CYS A 115 13.16 -17.00 2.28
CA CYS A 115 12.49 -16.51 1.07
C CYS A 115 13.53 -15.76 0.23
N ALA A 116 13.91 -16.36 -0.90
CA ALA A 116 14.93 -15.78 -1.78
C ALA A 116 14.30 -14.56 -2.46
N ALA A 117 14.84 -13.38 -2.19
CA ALA A 117 14.37 -12.14 -2.80
C ALA A 117 14.59 -12.20 -4.33
N GLY A 118 13.49 -12.38 -5.08
CA GLY A 118 13.50 -12.50 -6.52
C GLY A 118 12.37 -13.38 -7.04
N GLY A 119 11.78 -13.01 -8.19
CA GLY A 119 10.66 -13.73 -8.80
C GLY A 119 9.30 -13.22 -8.31
N ASP A 120 8.35 -14.15 -8.16
CA ASP A 120 6.92 -13.90 -7.95
C ASP A 120 6.50 -13.81 -6.47
N SER A 121 7.41 -13.41 -5.58
CA SER A 121 7.14 -13.32 -4.15
C SER A 121 7.95 -12.22 -3.47
N LEU A 122 7.29 -11.49 -2.57
CA LEU A 122 7.90 -10.53 -1.66
C LEU A 122 8.34 -11.25 -0.38
N CYS A 123 9.53 -10.93 0.11
CA CYS A 123 10.12 -11.55 1.29
C CYS A 123 10.26 -10.49 2.40
N LEU A 124 9.50 -10.63 3.50
CA LEU A 124 9.44 -9.67 4.61
C LEU A 124 9.94 -10.29 5.92
N LEU A 125 10.37 -9.42 6.83
CA LEU A 125 10.98 -9.77 8.12
C LEU A 125 12.10 -10.81 7.94
N ASP A 126 13.13 -10.40 7.20
CA ASP A 126 14.35 -11.16 6.88
C ASP A 126 14.11 -12.50 6.16
N GLY A 127 12.97 -12.61 5.46
CA GLY A 127 12.58 -13.78 4.68
C GLY A 127 11.75 -14.81 5.45
N ARG A 128 11.39 -14.53 6.71
CA ARG A 128 10.41 -15.31 7.46
C ARG A 128 9.07 -15.39 6.72
N PHE A 129 8.54 -14.24 6.31
CA PHE A 129 7.26 -14.19 5.61
C PHE A 129 7.45 -14.07 4.11
N LYS A 130 6.90 -15.04 3.38
CA LYS A 130 6.75 -14.99 1.92
C LYS A 130 5.35 -14.52 1.56
N VAL A 131 5.24 -13.52 0.70
CA VAL A 131 3.96 -12.98 0.23
C VAL A 131 3.86 -13.10 -1.28
N SER A 132 2.79 -13.73 -1.78
CA SER A 132 2.44 -13.76 -3.19
C SER A 132 1.04 -13.18 -3.40
N VAL A 133 0.78 -12.64 -4.59
CA VAL A 133 -0.53 -12.05 -4.94
C VAL A 133 -0.98 -12.60 -6.28
N GLU A 134 -2.17 -13.19 -6.32
CA GLU A 134 -2.87 -13.55 -7.55
C GLU A 134 -3.88 -12.43 -7.86
N TRP A 135 -4.03 -12.01 -9.12
CA TRP A 135 -5.00 -10.97 -9.52
C TRP A 135 -5.88 -11.43 -10.68
N ARG A 136 -7.06 -10.81 -10.81
CA ARG A 136 -8.01 -11.04 -11.91
C ARG A 136 -8.73 -9.75 -12.33
N THR A 137 -8.88 -9.53 -13.63
CA THR A 137 -9.67 -8.41 -14.19
C THR A 137 -11.13 -8.81 -14.36
N SER A 138 -12.02 -7.82 -14.41
CA SER A 138 -13.44 -8.02 -14.76
C SER A 138 -13.68 -8.56 -16.17
N LYS A 139 -12.64 -8.58 -17.04
CA LYS A 139 -12.67 -9.18 -18.37
C LYS A 139 -12.25 -10.65 -18.38
N GLY A 140 -11.77 -11.16 -17.25
CA GLY A 140 -11.35 -12.56 -17.07
C GLY A 140 -9.85 -12.79 -17.15
N ASP A 141 -9.05 -11.79 -17.54
CA ASP A 141 -7.57 -11.87 -17.51
C ASP A 141 -7.09 -12.12 -16.07
N SER A 142 -6.01 -12.87 -15.90
CA SER A 142 -5.42 -13.13 -14.59
C SER A 142 -3.90 -13.20 -14.65
N GLY A 143 -3.26 -13.09 -13.49
CA GLY A 143 -1.81 -13.18 -13.38
C GLY A 143 -1.33 -13.08 -11.94
N ILE A 144 -0.01 -12.98 -11.80
CA ILE A 144 0.68 -12.82 -10.51
C ILE A 144 1.11 -11.36 -10.35
N GLY A 145 0.90 -10.81 -9.16
CA GLY A 145 1.41 -9.51 -8.76
C GLY A 145 2.92 -9.58 -8.57
N ARG A 146 3.64 -8.62 -9.15
CA ARG A 146 5.10 -8.57 -9.12
C ARG A 146 5.57 -7.69 -7.95
N PRO A 147 6.47 -8.19 -7.09
CA PRO A 147 6.83 -7.54 -5.85
C PRO A 147 7.80 -6.36 -6.03
N LEU A 148 7.65 -5.36 -5.16
CA LEU A 148 8.57 -4.24 -4.96
C LEU A 148 8.83 -4.12 -3.45
N GLN A 149 10.03 -4.47 -2.99
CA GLN A 149 10.38 -4.27 -1.58
C GLN A 149 10.66 -2.79 -1.29
N LEU A 150 10.07 -2.26 -0.22
CA LEU A 150 10.25 -0.87 0.20
C LEU A 150 11.12 -0.79 1.46
N THR A 151 10.86 -1.67 2.42
CA THR A 151 11.57 -1.78 3.70
C THR A 151 11.71 -3.26 4.09
N ARG A 152 12.24 -3.53 5.29
CA ARG A 152 12.26 -4.89 5.88
C ARG A 152 10.86 -5.46 6.14
N ASP A 153 9.91 -4.61 6.50
CA ASP A 153 8.56 -4.97 6.94
C ASP A 153 7.45 -4.64 5.93
N THR A 154 7.75 -3.84 4.90
CA THR A 154 6.78 -3.29 3.95
C THR A 154 7.23 -3.49 2.51
N GLY A 155 6.28 -3.83 1.64
CA GLY A 155 6.46 -3.86 0.19
C GLY A 155 5.17 -3.52 -0.55
N ALA A 156 5.26 -3.52 -1.87
CA ALA A 156 4.19 -3.20 -2.79
C ALA A 156 4.13 -4.23 -3.93
N PHE A 157 3.03 -4.24 -4.67
CA PHE A 157 2.88 -5.06 -5.87
C PHE A 157 2.30 -4.25 -7.03
N TYR A 158 2.83 -4.49 -8.22
CA TYR A 158 2.19 -4.08 -9.48
C TYR A 158 1.60 -5.30 -10.18
N PHE A 159 0.47 -5.15 -10.87
CA PHE A 159 -0.21 -6.26 -11.55
C PHE A 159 0.13 -6.32 -13.05
N PHE A 160 0.03 -5.18 -13.74
CA PHE A 160 0.13 -5.13 -15.21
C PHE A 160 1.43 -4.50 -15.72
N ARG A 161 1.89 -3.42 -15.08
CA ARG A 161 3.03 -2.61 -15.50
C ARG A 161 3.85 -2.16 -14.30
N SER A 162 5.17 -2.21 -14.39
CA SER A 162 6.09 -1.83 -13.31
C SER A 162 6.01 -0.35 -12.90
N ASP A 163 5.40 0.52 -13.70
CA ASP A 163 5.21 1.94 -13.41
C ASP A 163 3.86 2.28 -12.75
N ASN A 164 3.03 1.28 -12.43
CA ASN A 164 1.70 1.45 -11.82
C ASN A 164 1.49 0.42 -10.70
N VAL A 165 1.65 0.86 -9.44
CA VAL A 165 1.46 0.02 -8.25
C VAL A 165 -0.03 -0.15 -7.94
N GLU A 166 -0.43 -1.35 -7.53
CA GLU A 166 -1.85 -1.71 -7.33
C GLU A 166 -2.17 -2.12 -5.88
N LEU A 167 -1.16 -2.44 -5.07
CA LEU A 167 -1.29 -2.89 -3.69
C LEU A 167 -0.05 -2.50 -2.86
N LEU A 168 -0.29 -2.03 -1.64
CA LEU A 168 0.71 -1.87 -0.56
C LEU A 168 0.45 -2.93 0.52
N LEU A 169 1.49 -3.50 1.11
CA LEU A 169 1.39 -4.51 2.18
C LEU A 169 2.54 -4.42 3.19
N LYS A 170 2.24 -4.71 4.46
CA LYS A 170 3.19 -4.70 5.58
C LYS A 170 2.93 -5.86 6.54
N ILE A 171 4.00 -6.38 7.14
CA ILE A 171 3.93 -7.41 8.18
C ILE A 171 4.75 -6.95 9.38
N LEU A 172 4.11 -6.83 10.54
CA LEU A 172 4.75 -6.41 11.79
C LEU A 172 4.88 -7.57 12.78
N ASP A 173 5.97 -7.55 13.55
CA ASP A 173 6.12 -8.37 14.75
C ASP A 173 5.37 -7.72 15.91
N GLY A 174 4.08 -8.05 16.03
CA GLY A 174 3.18 -7.58 17.08
C GLY A 174 3.22 -8.41 18.36
N ARG A 175 4.10 -9.42 18.44
CA ARG A 175 4.02 -10.46 19.48
C ARG A 175 4.18 -9.91 20.90
N ALA A 176 4.94 -8.83 21.06
CA ALA A 176 5.09 -8.12 22.33
C ALA A 176 3.79 -7.46 22.84
N ALA A 177 2.81 -7.22 21.96
CA ALA A 177 1.54 -6.57 22.30
C ALA A 177 0.39 -7.59 22.51
N ASN A 178 0.28 -8.62 21.66
CA ASN A 178 -0.81 -9.61 21.76
C ASN A 178 -0.41 -11.05 21.39
N GLY A 179 0.88 -11.36 21.27
CA GLY A 179 1.36 -12.69 20.90
C GLY A 179 1.37 -13.02 19.41
N HIS A 180 0.88 -12.13 18.53
CA HIS A 180 0.72 -12.39 17.10
C HIS A 180 1.62 -11.55 16.18
N PHE A 181 1.90 -12.07 14.98
CA PHE A 181 2.30 -11.23 13.85
C PHE A 181 1.08 -10.59 13.19
N TRP A 182 1.24 -9.36 12.70
CA TRP A 182 0.15 -8.57 12.14
C TRP A 182 0.36 -8.33 10.65
N VAL A 183 -0.69 -8.44 9.84
CA VAL A 183 -0.66 -8.21 8.40
C VAL A 183 -1.57 -7.03 8.05
N PHE A 184 -1.01 -6.04 7.37
CA PHE A 184 -1.75 -4.87 6.88
C PHE A 184 -1.64 -4.79 5.36
N TYR A 185 -2.70 -4.38 4.68
CA TYR A 185 -2.66 -4.10 3.25
C TYR A 185 -3.59 -2.93 2.90
N GLY A 186 -3.27 -2.26 1.79
CA GLY A 186 -4.09 -1.21 1.20
C GLY A 186 -4.00 -1.21 -0.32
N SER A 187 -5.13 -1.41 -1.01
CA SER A 187 -5.18 -1.42 -2.47
C SER A 187 -5.12 -0.01 -3.04
N LEU A 188 -4.46 0.14 -4.18
CA LEU A 188 -4.55 1.32 -5.05
C LEU A 188 -5.37 1.01 -6.31
N SER A 189 -6.14 -0.09 -6.27
CA SER A 189 -6.90 -0.63 -7.39
C SER A 189 -8.21 -1.25 -6.91
N ASN A 190 -9.16 -1.37 -7.83
CA ASN A 190 -10.38 -2.14 -7.66
C ASN A 190 -10.34 -3.49 -8.40
N VAL A 191 -9.13 -3.99 -8.68
CA VAL A 191 -8.90 -5.28 -9.31
C VAL A 191 -9.16 -6.39 -8.28
N GLU A 192 -9.71 -7.51 -8.71
CA GLU A 192 -9.86 -8.69 -7.85
C GLU A 192 -8.46 -9.22 -7.53
N PHE A 193 -8.16 -9.50 -6.26
CA PHE A 193 -6.90 -10.12 -5.89
C PHE A 193 -7.03 -11.05 -4.68
N THR A 194 -6.07 -11.97 -4.57
CA THR A 194 -5.86 -12.77 -3.37
C THR A 194 -4.40 -12.67 -2.95
N ILE A 195 -4.17 -12.10 -1.77
CA ILE A 195 -2.88 -12.10 -1.09
C ILE A 195 -2.75 -13.45 -0.38
N ARG A 196 -1.60 -14.11 -0.49
CA ARG A 196 -1.21 -15.25 0.35
C ARG A 196 0.06 -14.90 1.12
N VAL A 197 -0.01 -15.01 2.44
CA VAL A 197 1.14 -14.84 3.34
C VAL A 197 1.48 -16.21 3.91
N THR A 198 2.72 -16.66 3.73
CA THR A 198 3.27 -17.89 4.30
C THR A 198 4.33 -17.54 5.33
N ASP A 199 4.19 -18.03 6.56
CA ASP A 199 5.27 -18.06 7.54
C ASP A 199 6.16 -19.27 7.24
N ASN A 200 7.39 -19.02 6.75
CA ASN A 200 8.31 -20.09 6.37
C ASN A 200 8.91 -20.82 7.58
N GLU A 201 8.84 -20.26 8.80
CA GLU A 201 9.28 -20.97 10.01
C GLU A 201 8.27 -22.04 10.46
N THR A 202 6.97 -21.77 10.32
CA THR A 202 5.89 -22.64 10.83
C THR A 202 5.14 -23.40 9.73
N GLY A 203 5.25 -22.97 8.47
CA GLY A 203 4.45 -23.48 7.35
C GLY A 203 3.01 -22.96 7.33
N ALA A 204 2.61 -22.10 8.28
CA ALA A 204 1.27 -21.53 8.35
C ALA A 204 1.00 -20.58 7.15
N VAL A 205 -0.26 -20.54 6.70
CA VAL A 205 -0.68 -19.69 5.58
C VAL A 205 -1.94 -18.90 5.93
N ARG A 206 -1.91 -17.59 5.69
CA ARG A 206 -3.10 -16.73 5.66
C ARG A 206 -3.38 -16.25 4.24
N ALA A 207 -4.65 -16.03 3.93
CA ALA A 207 -5.09 -15.53 2.64
C ALA A 207 -6.13 -14.43 2.81
N TYR A 208 -5.96 -13.33 2.07
CA TYR A 208 -6.84 -12.16 2.10
C TYR A 208 -7.34 -11.89 0.69
N HIS A 209 -8.66 -11.86 0.50
CA HIS A 209 -9.29 -11.71 -0.80
C HIS A 209 -9.97 -10.34 -0.93
N ASN A 210 -9.74 -9.67 -2.06
CA ASN A 210 -10.47 -8.49 -2.49
C ASN A 210 -11.33 -8.83 -3.71
N ALA A 211 -12.63 -8.63 -3.60
CA ALA A 211 -13.58 -8.84 -4.67
C ALA A 211 -13.42 -7.78 -5.80
N PRO A 212 -13.77 -8.11 -7.06
CA PRO A 212 -13.69 -7.15 -8.16
C PRO A 212 -14.58 -5.94 -7.91
N GLY A 213 -14.07 -4.75 -8.24
CA GLY A 213 -14.77 -3.47 -8.05
C GLY A 213 -14.57 -2.83 -6.67
N ASN A 214 -13.93 -3.52 -5.71
CA ASN A 214 -13.72 -3.02 -4.36
C ASN A 214 -12.31 -2.42 -4.15
N PHE A 215 -12.24 -1.27 -3.49
CA PHE A 215 -10.99 -0.71 -2.96
C PHE A 215 -10.90 -1.09 -1.48
N ALA A 216 -9.84 -1.79 -1.07
CA ALA A 216 -9.74 -2.38 0.27
C ALA A 216 -8.43 -2.03 0.98
N SER A 217 -8.55 -1.51 2.20
CA SER A 217 -7.49 -1.48 3.19
C SER A 217 -7.95 -2.20 4.45
N ALA A 218 -7.06 -2.97 5.09
CA ALA A 218 -7.36 -3.70 6.31
C ALA A 218 -6.09 -4.03 7.13
N GLY A 219 -6.29 -4.28 8.43
CA GLY A 219 -5.28 -4.83 9.33
C GLY A 219 -5.80 -6.06 10.06
N ASP A 220 -5.09 -7.18 9.94
CA ASP A 220 -5.26 -8.40 10.71
C ASP A 220 -4.18 -8.44 11.80
N VAL A 221 -4.60 -8.23 13.05
CA VAL A 221 -3.71 -8.21 14.21
C VAL A 221 -3.61 -9.56 14.94
N GLU A 222 -4.20 -10.62 14.38
CA GLU A 222 -4.17 -11.99 14.93
C GLU A 222 -3.73 -13.02 13.86
N ALA A 223 -2.93 -12.55 12.90
CA ALA A 223 -2.66 -13.30 11.66
C ALA A 223 -1.87 -14.60 11.91
N PHE A 224 -0.81 -14.57 12.72
CA PHE A 224 0.01 -15.75 13.06
C PHE A 224 0.34 -15.74 14.54
#